data_AF-A0AAW9I8V3-F1
#
_entry.id   AF-A0AAW9I8V3-F1
#
_cell.length_a   1.000
_cell.length_b   1.000
_cell.length_c   1.000
_cell.angle_alpha   90.00
_cell.angle_beta   90.00
_cell.angle_gamma   90.00
#
_symmetry.space_group_name_H-M   'P 1'
#
loop_
_entity.id
_entity.type
_entity.pdbx_description
1 polymer ?
#
loop_
_entity_poly.entity_id
_entity_poly.type
_entity_poly.pdbx_seq_one_letter_code
_entity_poly.pdbx_strand_id
1 'polypeptide(L)'
;ADVYVINTCTVTNMGDKKSRQIISRARRLNEGAIIAVVGCYSQIAPKEVSEIPGVDVVLGTRNKGDVVYYVNKAKDEGKSQVHVEGVLKNIKFEELNIEEYQDKTRAFLKIQDGCNRFCTYCIIPYSRGSVCSKDPKKVLEEVNKLAEHGFKEIILSGIHTASYGLD
;
A
#
# COMPACT_ATOMS: atom_id res chain seq x y z
N ALA A 1 19.42 -8.09 2.98
CA ALA A 1 18.43 -7.52 3.92
C ALA A 1 17.77 -8.66 4.67
N ASP A 2 17.44 -8.45 5.94
CA ASP A 2 16.76 -9.45 6.79
C ASP A 2 15.24 -9.44 6.60
N VAL A 3 14.69 -8.34 6.07
CA VAL A 3 13.28 -8.17 5.75
C VAL A 3 13.14 -7.55 4.36
N TYR A 4 12.21 -8.06 3.55
CA TYR A 4 11.77 -7.46 2.30
C TYR A 4 10.31 -7.06 2.41
N VAL A 5 9.99 -5.78 2.21
CA VAL A 5 8.61 -5.30 2.08
C VAL A 5 8.32 -4.97 0.62
N ILE A 6 7.46 -5.75 0.00
CA ILE A 6 7.14 -5.67 -1.42
C ILE A 6 5.74 -5.07 -1.56
N ASN A 7 5.67 -3.79 -1.94
CA ASN A 7 4.42 -3.11 -2.24
C ASN A 7 3.97 -3.42 -3.68
N THR A 8 2.90 -4.19 -3.79
CA THR A 8 2.37 -4.76 -5.03
C THR A 8 1.26 -3.90 -5.62
N CYS A 9 1.11 -4.00 -6.93
CA CYS A 9 0.04 -3.36 -7.68
C CYS A 9 -0.69 -4.41 -8.51
N THR A 10 -2.00 -4.25 -8.65
CA THR A 10 -2.83 -5.02 -9.57
C THR A 10 -3.79 -4.08 -10.27
N VAL A 11 -3.62 -3.98 -11.58
CA VAL A 11 -4.40 -3.17 -12.54
C VAL A 11 -4.15 -3.71 -13.95
N THR A 12 -2.97 -4.29 -14.17
CA THR A 12 -2.59 -5.01 -15.39
C THR A 12 -1.91 -6.31 -15.02
N ASN A 13 -2.05 -7.34 -15.86
CA ASN A 13 -1.35 -8.62 -15.70
C ASN A 13 0.18 -8.47 -15.63
N MET A 14 0.73 -7.40 -16.24
CA MET A 14 2.15 -7.08 -16.17
C MET A 14 2.56 -6.63 -14.76
N GLY A 15 1.70 -5.91 -14.05
CA GLY A 15 1.91 -5.52 -12.65
C GLY A 15 2.01 -6.74 -11.73
N ASP A 16 1.10 -7.69 -11.88
CA ASP A 16 1.09 -8.93 -11.11
C ASP A 16 2.34 -9.77 -11.42
N LYS A 17 2.70 -9.90 -12.71
CA LYS A 17 3.91 -10.62 -13.14
C LYS A 17 5.18 -10.02 -12.54
N LYS A 18 5.34 -8.69 -12.58
CA LYS A 18 6.49 -7.99 -11.97
C LYS A 18 6.52 -8.20 -10.46
N SER A 19 5.36 -8.15 -9.79
CA SER A 19 5.25 -8.40 -8.34
C SER A 19 5.75 -9.80 -7.98
N ARG A 20 5.26 -10.85 -8.66
CA ARG A 20 5.73 -12.24 -8.47
C ARG A 20 7.24 -12.39 -8.71
N GLN A 21 7.77 -11.77 -9.76
CA GLN A 21 9.20 -11.79 -10.06
C GLN A 21 10.05 -11.18 -8.94
N ILE A 22 9.62 -10.07 -8.35
CA ILE A 22 10.32 -9.42 -7.23
C ILE A 22 10.28 -10.31 -5.98
N ILE A 23 9.12 -10.92 -5.67
CA ILE A 23 8.98 -11.85 -4.54
C ILE A 23 9.97 -13.01 -4.68
N SER A 24 10.00 -13.67 -5.84
CA SER A 24 10.92 -14.78 -6.10
C SER A 24 12.38 -14.33 -6.05
N ARG A 25 12.70 -13.12 -6.52
CA ARG A 25 14.06 -12.56 -6.46
C ARG A 25 14.48 -12.30 -5.01
N ALA A 26 13.62 -11.72 -4.19
CA ALA A 26 13.90 -11.45 -2.78
C ALA A 26 14.27 -12.72 -2.02
N ARG A 27 13.51 -13.82 -2.23
CA ARG A 27 13.81 -15.12 -1.60
C ARG A 27 15.15 -15.69 -2.04
N ARG A 28 15.51 -15.59 -3.33
CA ARG A 28 16.82 -16.04 -3.84
C ARG A 28 18.00 -15.23 -3.30
N LEU A 29 17.79 -13.94 -3.01
CA LEU A 29 18.84 -13.09 -2.47
C LEU A 29 19.11 -13.37 -0.99
N ASN A 30 18.10 -13.82 -0.25
CA ASN A 30 18.26 -14.27 1.13
C ASN A 30 17.16 -15.27 1.50
N GLU A 31 17.55 -16.54 1.63
CA GLU A 31 16.63 -17.63 1.99
C GLU A 31 16.09 -17.52 3.42
N GLY A 32 16.78 -16.79 4.31
CA GLY A 32 16.36 -16.58 5.71
C GLY A 32 15.61 -15.28 5.97
N ALA A 33 15.39 -14.44 4.95
CA ALA A 33 14.69 -13.17 5.14
C ALA A 33 13.17 -13.37 5.32
N ILE A 34 12.55 -12.47 6.09
CA ILE A 34 11.09 -12.34 6.15
C ILE A 34 10.61 -11.54 4.92
N ILE A 35 9.69 -12.09 4.15
CA ILE A 35 9.12 -11.45 2.97
C ILE A 35 7.67 -11.06 3.24
N ALA A 36 7.44 -9.76 3.35
CA ALA A 36 6.12 -9.16 3.47
C ALA A 36 5.63 -8.63 2.12
N VAL A 37 4.49 -9.13 1.66
CA VAL A 37 3.83 -8.73 0.42
C VAL A 37 2.58 -7.94 0.78
N VAL A 38 2.55 -6.67 0.38
CA VAL A 38 1.49 -5.72 0.75
C VAL A 38 0.91 -5.06 -0.50
N GLY A 39 -0.31 -4.50 -0.45
CA GLY A 39 -0.85 -3.70 -1.56
C GLY A 39 -1.96 -4.37 -2.38
N CYS A 40 -2.14 -3.94 -3.63
CA CYS A 40 -3.37 -4.25 -4.37
C CYS A 40 -3.45 -5.70 -4.83
N TYR A 41 -2.31 -6.30 -5.22
CA TYR A 41 -2.30 -7.68 -5.69
C TYR A 41 -2.57 -8.66 -4.55
N SER A 42 -1.96 -8.45 -3.38
CA SER A 42 -2.26 -9.22 -2.17
C SER A 42 -3.70 -9.02 -1.67
N GLN A 43 -4.32 -7.86 -1.93
CA GLN A 43 -5.73 -7.63 -1.63
C GLN A 43 -6.68 -8.44 -2.52
N ILE A 44 -6.38 -8.52 -3.82
CA ILE A 44 -7.24 -9.19 -4.81
C ILE A 44 -7.03 -10.71 -4.81
N ALA A 45 -5.78 -11.15 -4.67
CA ALA A 45 -5.41 -12.57 -4.75
C ALA A 45 -4.61 -13.02 -3.51
N PRO A 46 -5.16 -12.89 -2.29
CA PRO A 46 -4.43 -13.19 -1.06
C PRO A 46 -3.94 -14.65 -0.99
N LYS A 47 -4.78 -15.60 -1.42
CA LYS A 47 -4.45 -17.03 -1.45
C LYS A 47 -3.30 -17.31 -2.41
N GLU A 48 -3.41 -16.83 -3.64
CA GLU A 48 -2.37 -16.99 -4.66
C GLU A 48 -1.04 -16.43 -4.16
N VAL A 49 -1.05 -15.23 -3.55
CA VAL A 49 0.15 -14.61 -3.01
C VAL A 49 0.73 -15.40 -1.83
N SER A 50 -0.12 -15.90 -0.92
CA SER A 50 0.33 -16.69 0.24
C SER A 50 0.91 -18.06 -0.14
N GLU A 51 0.53 -18.61 -1.29
CA GLU A 51 1.04 -19.87 -1.81
C GLU A 51 2.37 -19.69 -2.56
N ILE A 52 2.81 -18.45 -2.84
CA ILE A 52 4.12 -18.21 -3.44
C ILE A 52 5.19 -18.66 -2.45
N PRO A 53 6.11 -19.58 -2.85
CA PRO A 53 7.14 -20.08 -1.96
C PRO A 53 7.97 -18.95 -1.36
N GLY A 54 8.02 -18.94 -0.02
CA GLY A 54 8.77 -17.96 0.74
C GLY A 54 8.06 -16.62 0.90
N VAL A 55 6.73 -16.55 0.85
CA VAL A 55 6.00 -15.40 1.38
C VAL A 55 5.62 -15.66 2.85
N ASP A 56 6.03 -14.77 3.74
CA ASP A 56 5.85 -14.92 5.18
C ASP A 56 4.71 -14.04 5.70
N VAL A 57 4.51 -12.87 5.10
CA VAL A 57 3.45 -11.93 5.50
C VAL A 57 2.68 -11.47 4.27
N VAL A 58 1.35 -11.48 4.34
CA VAL A 58 0.45 -10.97 3.29
C VAL A 58 -0.51 -9.97 3.91
N LEU A 59 -0.39 -8.71 3.52
CA LEU A 59 -1.32 -7.64 3.93
C LEU A 59 -2.07 -7.06 2.74
N GLY A 60 -3.31 -6.65 2.98
CA GLY A 60 -4.15 -6.01 1.96
C GLY A 60 -3.72 -4.58 1.61
N THR A 61 -4.66 -3.81 1.07
CA THR A 61 -4.44 -2.38 0.80
C THR A 61 -4.77 -1.47 1.97
N ARG A 62 -5.44 -1.99 3.00
CA ARG A 62 -5.72 -1.31 4.26
C ARG A 62 -4.80 -1.88 5.33
N ASN A 63 -4.54 -1.11 6.39
CA ASN A 63 -3.71 -1.51 7.54
C ASN A 63 -2.25 -1.79 7.16
N LYS A 64 -1.70 -1.04 6.20
CA LYS A 64 -0.28 -1.08 5.84
C LYS A 64 0.61 -0.60 6.97
N GLY A 65 0.08 0.24 7.86
CA GLY A 65 0.75 0.66 9.10
C GLY A 65 1.18 -0.51 9.99
N ASP A 66 0.49 -1.64 9.91
CA ASP A 66 0.75 -2.81 10.76
C ASP A 66 1.84 -3.74 10.20
N VAL A 67 2.50 -3.37 9.10
CA VAL A 67 3.53 -4.20 8.45
C VAL A 67 4.64 -4.61 9.42
N VAL A 68 5.09 -3.68 10.27
CA VAL A 68 6.15 -3.94 11.25
C VAL A 68 5.68 -4.97 12.29
N TYR A 69 4.45 -4.84 12.76
CA TYR A 69 3.86 -5.77 13.73
C TYR A 69 3.80 -7.19 13.16
N TYR A 70 3.26 -7.36 11.95
CA TYR A 70 3.10 -8.69 11.36
C TYR A 70 4.43 -9.31 10.92
N VAL A 71 5.42 -8.51 10.53
CA VAL A 71 6.79 -8.99 10.28
C VAL A 71 7.41 -9.56 11.54
N ASN A 72 7.32 -8.85 12.67
CA ASN A 72 7.84 -9.34 13.95
C ASN A 72 7.09 -10.60 14.40
N LYS A 73 5.76 -10.61 14.29
CA LYS A 73 4.94 -11.78 14.64
C LYS A 73 5.28 -13.02 13.80
N ALA A 74 5.47 -12.86 12.48
CA ALA A 74 5.89 -13.96 11.62
C ALA A 74 7.26 -14.53 12.02
N LYS A 75 8.19 -13.65 12.40
CA LYS A 75 9.52 -14.03 12.89
C LYS A 75 9.44 -14.77 14.22
N ASP A 76 8.65 -14.29 15.17
CA ASP A 76 8.56 -14.85 16.53
C ASP A 76 7.80 -16.19 16.54
N GLU A 77 6.74 -16.31 15.76
CA GLU A 77 5.90 -17.52 15.71
C GLU A 77 6.41 -18.58 14.71
N GLY A 78 7.27 -18.19 13.76
CA GLY A 78 7.71 -19.05 12.66
C GLY A 78 6.57 -19.48 11.73
N LYS A 79 5.51 -18.67 11.63
CA LYS A 79 4.29 -18.96 10.86
C LYS A 79 3.92 -17.81 9.96
N SER A 80 3.45 -18.14 8.76
CA SER A 80 2.95 -17.16 7.81
C SER A 80 1.75 -16.38 8.38
N GLN A 81 1.76 -15.06 8.20
CA GLN A 81 0.70 -14.16 8.67
C GLN A 81 -0.06 -13.61 7.45
N VAL A 82 -1.33 -13.97 7.31
CA VAL A 82 -2.19 -13.53 6.19
C VAL A 82 -3.34 -12.71 6.74
N HIS A 83 -3.30 -11.39 6.53
CA HIS A 83 -4.28 -10.44 7.05
C HIS A 83 -4.79 -9.54 5.92
N VAL A 84 -5.88 -9.97 5.31
CA VAL A 84 -6.54 -9.24 4.22
C VAL A 84 -8.02 -9.08 4.55
N GLU A 85 -8.39 -7.86 4.91
CA GLU A 85 -9.76 -7.50 5.24
C GLU A 85 -10.51 -6.98 4.01
N GLY A 86 -11.85 -7.01 4.07
CA GLY A 86 -12.70 -6.46 3.03
C GLY A 86 -12.60 -4.93 2.97
N VAL A 87 -12.28 -4.38 1.80
CA VAL A 87 -12.08 -2.93 1.62
C VAL A 87 -13.37 -2.13 1.41
N LEU A 88 -14.46 -2.78 0.98
CA LEU A 88 -15.71 -2.09 0.63
C LEU A 88 -16.40 -1.40 1.81
N LYS A 89 -16.20 -1.90 3.04
CA LYS A 89 -16.80 -1.34 4.26
C LYS A 89 -15.87 -0.35 4.98
N ASN A 90 -14.61 -0.25 4.55
CA ASN A 90 -13.62 0.58 5.22
C ASN A 90 -13.44 1.91 4.48
N ILE A 91 -14.22 2.90 4.91
CA ILE A 91 -14.20 4.28 4.38
C ILE A 91 -13.19 5.18 5.11
N LYS A 92 -12.45 4.66 6.10
CA LYS A 92 -11.50 5.48 6.85
C LYS A 92 -10.23 5.68 6.02
N PHE A 93 -9.83 6.94 5.86
CA PHE A 93 -8.54 7.26 5.26
C PHE A 93 -7.40 6.76 6.16
N GLU A 94 -6.47 6.00 5.59
CA GLU A 94 -5.31 5.49 6.32
C GLU A 94 -4.25 6.60 6.43
N GLU A 95 -3.93 6.98 7.66
CA GLU A 95 -2.91 7.99 7.94
C GLU A 95 -1.56 7.33 8.09
N LEU A 96 -0.70 7.53 7.09
CA LEU A 96 0.71 7.17 7.13
C LEU A 96 1.51 8.47 7.12
N ASN A 97 2.27 8.69 8.19
CA ASN A 97 3.12 9.86 8.33
C ASN A 97 4.50 9.56 7.76
N ILE A 98 5.10 10.58 7.15
CA ILE A 98 6.50 10.56 6.75
C ILE A 98 7.28 11.23 7.87
N GLU A 99 8.19 10.48 8.50
CA GLU A 99 9.04 11.01 9.57
C GLU A 99 10.33 11.62 9.02
N GLU A 100 10.83 11.11 7.89
CA GLU A 100 12.06 11.58 7.26
C GLU A 100 11.84 12.08 5.84
N TYR A 101 12.35 13.28 5.58
CA TYR A 101 12.33 13.94 4.28
C TYR A 101 13.75 14.03 3.74
N GLN A 102 13.98 13.56 2.50
CA GLN A 102 15.31 13.56 1.87
C GLN A 102 15.26 14.24 0.50
N ASP A 103 16.25 15.13 0.26
CA ASP A 103 16.69 15.79 -0.99
C ASP A 103 15.80 15.57 -2.22
N LYS A 104 14.59 16.12 -2.21
CA LYS A 104 13.63 16.01 -3.31
C LYS A 104 13.01 17.36 -3.62
N THR A 105 12.99 17.70 -4.91
CA THR A 105 12.26 18.88 -5.41
C THR A 105 10.74 18.69 -5.33
N ARG A 106 10.27 17.45 -5.47
CA ARG A 106 8.87 17.08 -5.65
C ARG A 106 8.40 16.06 -4.62
N ALA A 107 7.25 16.31 -3.99
CA ALA A 107 6.57 15.39 -3.10
C ALA A 107 5.25 14.88 -3.71
N PHE A 108 4.90 13.62 -3.47
CA PHE A 108 3.55 13.10 -3.72
C PHE A 108 2.79 13.07 -2.41
N LEU A 109 1.74 13.87 -2.32
CA LEU A 109 0.85 13.92 -1.16
C LEU A 109 -0.45 13.21 -1.52
N LYS A 110 -0.70 12.06 -0.90
CA LYS A 110 -1.95 11.33 -1.10
C LYS A 110 -3.06 11.98 -0.29
N ILE A 111 -4.07 12.51 -0.98
CA ILE A 111 -5.23 13.17 -0.36
C ILE A 111 -6.50 12.32 -0.44
N GLN A 112 -6.52 11.30 -1.30
CA GLN A 112 -7.70 10.50 -1.57
C GLN A 112 -7.32 9.05 -1.88
N ASP A 113 -8.12 8.07 -1.48
CA ASP A 113 -8.00 6.66 -1.92
C ASP A 113 -9.36 6.05 -2.23
N GLY A 114 -9.36 4.94 -2.98
CA GLY A 114 -10.57 4.24 -3.40
C GLY A 114 -11.35 4.97 -4.51
N CYS A 115 -12.45 4.36 -4.96
CA CYS A 115 -13.29 4.95 -6.01
C CYS A 115 -14.70 4.33 -6.02
N ASN A 116 -15.72 5.19 -6.16
CA ASN A 116 -17.12 4.75 -6.28
C ASN A 116 -17.57 4.56 -7.74
N ARG A 117 -16.64 4.67 -8.71
CA ARG A 117 -16.92 4.45 -10.14
C ARG A 117 -16.63 3.00 -10.50
N PHE A 118 -17.69 2.24 -10.80
CA PHE A 118 -17.61 0.87 -11.27
C PHE A 118 -17.46 0.83 -12.80
N CYS A 119 -16.39 1.45 -13.31
CA CYS A 119 -16.07 1.37 -14.72
C CYS A 119 -15.85 -0.10 -15.12
N THR A 120 -16.37 -0.50 -16.28
CA THR A 120 -16.36 -1.91 -16.74
C THR A 120 -14.99 -2.56 -16.80
N TYR A 121 -13.92 -1.77 -16.91
CA TYR A 121 -12.53 -2.22 -16.98
C TYR A 121 -11.74 -2.09 -15.66
N CYS A 122 -12.31 -1.49 -14.61
CA CYS A 122 -11.54 -1.01 -13.47
C CYS A 122 -11.69 -1.90 -12.22
N ILE A 123 -10.58 -2.44 -11.71
CA ILE A 123 -10.55 -3.27 -10.50
C ILE A 123 -10.47 -2.47 -9.19
N ILE A 124 -10.32 -1.15 -9.27
CA ILE A 124 -10.09 -0.29 -8.09
C ILE A 124 -11.16 -0.43 -7.01
N PRO A 125 -12.48 -0.40 -7.30
CA PRO A 125 -13.49 -0.51 -6.25
C PRO A 125 -13.33 -1.78 -5.40
N TYR A 126 -12.81 -2.86 -5.99
CA TYR A 126 -12.57 -4.14 -5.33
C TYR A 126 -11.21 -4.23 -4.64
N SER A 127 -10.20 -3.52 -5.15
CA SER A 127 -8.84 -3.56 -4.60
C SER A 127 -8.55 -2.45 -3.60
N ARG A 128 -9.28 -1.34 -3.61
CA ARG A 128 -9.05 -0.17 -2.74
C ARG A 128 -10.29 0.26 -1.96
N GLY A 129 -11.47 -0.22 -2.36
CA GLY A 129 -12.75 0.11 -1.72
C GLY A 129 -13.34 1.43 -2.20
N SER A 130 -14.33 1.90 -1.44
CA SER A 130 -15.02 3.17 -1.67
C SER A 130 -14.07 4.37 -1.53
N VAL A 131 -14.48 5.50 -2.10
CA VAL A 131 -13.78 6.78 -1.92
C VAL A 131 -13.61 7.07 -0.42
N CYS A 132 -12.42 7.56 -0.07
CA CYS A 132 -12.11 8.08 1.25
C CYS A 132 -11.14 9.26 1.09
N SER A 133 -11.39 10.33 1.84
CA SER A 133 -10.64 11.58 1.73
C SER A 133 -9.83 11.83 2.99
N LYS A 134 -8.60 12.32 2.83
CA LYS A 134 -7.83 12.88 3.96
C LYS A 134 -8.48 14.19 4.39
N ASP A 135 -8.57 14.46 5.69
CA ASP A 135 -9.08 15.75 6.21
C ASP A 135 -8.33 16.94 5.58
N PRO A 136 -9.01 17.95 5.01
CA PRO A 136 -8.37 19.13 4.43
C PRO A 136 -7.38 19.84 5.36
N LYS A 137 -7.65 19.87 6.67
CA LYS A 137 -6.74 20.47 7.65
C LYS A 137 -5.41 19.71 7.70
N LYS A 138 -5.47 18.37 7.71
CA LYS A 138 -4.27 17.51 7.67
C LYS A 138 -3.52 17.65 6.36
N VAL A 139 -4.25 17.79 5.24
CA VAL A 139 -3.62 18.07 3.93
C VAL A 139 -2.81 19.37 3.99
N LEU A 140 -3.38 20.44 4.54
CA LEU A 140 -2.69 21.73 4.69
C LEU A 140 -1.48 21.64 5.64
N GLU A 141 -1.63 20.93 6.76
CA GLU A 141 -0.53 20.67 7.70
C GLU A 141 0.64 19.94 7.03
N GLU A 142 0.37 18.87 6.26
CA GLU A 142 1.40 18.13 5.54
C GLU A 142 2.03 18.95 4.41
N VAL A 143 1.25 19.77 3.71
CA VAL A 143 1.76 20.71 2.70
C VAL A 143 2.75 21.69 3.31
N ASN A 144 2.40 22.29 4.47
CA ASN A 144 3.27 23.24 5.15
C ASN A 144 4.56 22.57 5.63
N LYS A 145 4.46 21.37 6.24
CA LYS A 145 5.63 20.58 6.63
C LYS A 145 6.54 20.27 5.44
N LEU A 146 5.98 19.86 4.31
CA LEU A 146 6.76 19.61 3.09
C LEU A 146 7.46 20.88 2.60
N ALA A 147 6.78 22.03 2.63
CA ALA A 147 7.39 23.31 2.24
C ALA A 147 8.54 23.71 3.18
N GLU A 148 8.38 23.53 4.50
CA GLU A 148 9.43 23.77 5.51
C GLU A 148 10.67 22.90 5.29
N HIS A 149 10.49 21.66 4.82
CA HIS A 149 11.57 20.74 4.46
C HIS A 149 12.13 20.97 3.05
N GLY A 150 11.79 22.09 2.40
CA GLY A 150 12.44 22.55 1.17
C GLY A 150 11.87 22.01 -0.14
N PHE A 151 10.79 21.21 -0.11
CA PHE A 151 10.10 20.79 -1.33
C PHE A 151 9.54 22.00 -2.08
N LYS A 152 9.67 21.99 -3.41
CA LYS A 152 9.22 23.08 -4.30
C LYS A 152 7.99 22.74 -5.11
N GLU A 153 7.68 21.46 -5.24
CA GLU A 153 6.50 20.96 -5.96
C GLU A 153 5.78 19.91 -5.10
N ILE A 154 4.46 20.06 -4.95
CA ILE A 154 3.63 19.10 -4.24
C ILE A 154 2.55 18.60 -5.20
N ILE A 155 2.57 17.30 -5.48
CA ILE A 155 1.58 16.63 -6.31
C ILE A 155 0.52 16.02 -5.41
N LEU A 156 -0.68 16.59 -5.46
CA LEU A 156 -1.86 16.00 -4.84
C LEU A 156 -2.27 14.76 -5.62
N SER A 157 -2.25 13.62 -4.95
CA SER A 157 -2.52 12.32 -5.55
C SER A 157 -3.75 11.65 -4.93
N GLY A 158 -4.47 10.95 -5.77
CA GLY A 158 -5.63 10.14 -5.43
C GLY A 158 -5.94 9.18 -6.58
N ILE A 159 -6.86 8.25 -6.34
CA ILE A 159 -7.32 7.36 -7.42
C ILE A 159 -8.27 8.10 -8.36
N HIS A 160 -9.14 8.94 -7.81
CA HIS A 160 -10.04 9.81 -8.53
C HIS A 160 -10.15 11.14 -7.78
N THR A 161 -9.17 12.02 -7.99
CA THR A 161 -9.01 13.29 -7.25
C THR A 161 -10.24 14.18 -7.32
N ALA A 162 -11.00 14.14 -8.42
CA ALA A 162 -12.26 14.88 -8.56
C ALA A 162 -13.39 14.41 -7.61
N SER A 163 -13.20 13.29 -6.92
CA SER A 163 -14.11 12.79 -5.87
C SER A 163 -13.65 13.10 -4.44
N TYR A 164 -12.57 13.87 -4.26
CA TYR A 164 -12.15 14.29 -2.91
C TYR A 164 -13.27 15.08 -2.21
N GLY A 165 -13.62 14.66 -0.99
CA GLY A 165 -14.70 15.22 -0.17
C GLY A 165 -16.12 14.72 -0.51
N LEU A 166 -16.25 13.69 -1.35
CA LEU A 166 -17.53 13.06 -1.71
C LEU A 166 -17.78 11.71 -1.01
N ASP A 167 -16.94 11.37 -0.02
CA ASP A 167 -17.08 10.19 0.84
C ASP A 167 -18.22 10.31 1.86
#